data_AF-A0A1F3P7I0-F1
#
_entry.id   AF-A0A1F3P7I0-F1
#
_cell.length_a   1.000
_cell.length_b   1.000
_cell.length_c   1.000
_cell.angle_alpha   90.00
_cell.angle_beta   90.00
_cell.angle_gamma   90.00
#
_symmetry.space_group_name_H-M   'P 1'
#
loop_
_entity.id
_entity.type
_entity.pdbx_description
1 polymer ?
#
loop_
_entity_poly.entity_id
_entity_poly.type
_entity_poly.pdbx_seq_one_letter_code
_entity_poly.pdbx_strand_id
1 'polypeptide(L)'
;MGTSYGNDLTFTTDPLTVADHDGNTYNVVRLGTQLWLKQNLKTTTFNDGSAIALVSGSTAWSNLTSQGYCWYNNDVVNKNIYGALYNWYAVNTGKLCPAGWHVATDADWLVLVEQFLGGASPGGGKLKETLFAHWTSPNTGATDEYHFTALPGGWRTDAGTFQFIGNYGYWWTSTSFSPNAWSRHIQYDSDRVFRSNDKNEKYGMSVRCIRD
;
A
#
# COMPACT_ATOMS: atom_id res chain seq x y z
N MET A 1 41.05 -27.55 -33.22
CA MET A 1 40.87 -27.03 -31.84
C MET A 1 39.95 -25.83 -31.94
N GLY A 2 38.71 -25.92 -31.46
CA GLY A 2 37.75 -24.81 -31.56
C GLY A 2 36.56 -25.06 -30.67
N THR A 3 36.70 -24.77 -29.39
CA THR A 3 35.59 -24.77 -28.43
C THR A 3 34.92 -23.41 -28.46
N SER A 4 33.73 -23.33 -29.06
CA SER A 4 32.82 -22.19 -28.95
C SER A 4 32.18 -22.22 -27.56
N TYR A 5 32.39 -21.19 -26.75
CA TYR A 5 31.66 -21.01 -25.49
C TYR A 5 30.30 -20.36 -25.78
N GLY A 6 29.24 -20.93 -25.23
CA GLY A 6 27.88 -20.38 -25.30
C GLY A 6 27.71 -19.19 -24.33
N ASN A 7 26.78 -18.30 -24.66
CA ASN A 7 26.48 -17.11 -23.86
C ASN A 7 26.07 -17.48 -22.41
N ASP A 8 26.60 -16.76 -21.44
CA ASP A 8 26.19 -16.87 -20.04
C ASP A 8 24.71 -16.52 -19.89
N LEU A 9 23.93 -17.43 -19.33
CA LEU A 9 22.54 -17.21 -18.95
C LEU A 9 22.51 -16.78 -17.48
N THR A 10 22.26 -15.50 -17.22
CA THR A 10 21.99 -15.00 -15.87
C THR A 10 20.53 -15.21 -15.50
N PHE A 11 20.27 -15.92 -14.40
CA PHE A 11 18.94 -16.05 -13.80
C PHE A 11 18.84 -15.13 -12.58
N THR A 12 18.01 -14.09 -12.68
CA THR A 12 17.68 -13.22 -11.55
C THR A 12 16.45 -13.78 -10.86
N THR A 13 16.60 -14.26 -9.62
CA THR A 13 15.48 -14.65 -8.78
C THR A 13 14.87 -13.44 -8.09
N ASP A 14 13.55 -13.45 -7.89
CA ASP A 14 12.90 -12.39 -7.14
C ASP A 14 13.31 -12.34 -5.68
N PRO A 15 13.39 -11.14 -5.09
CA PRO A 15 13.60 -11.00 -3.67
C PRO A 15 12.39 -11.58 -2.94
N LEU A 16 12.64 -12.40 -1.93
CA LEU A 16 11.59 -12.85 -1.00
C LEU A 16 11.14 -11.73 -0.07
N THR A 17 12.08 -10.84 0.26
CA THR A 17 11.85 -9.70 1.14
C THR A 17 12.60 -8.45 0.67
N VAL A 18 12.16 -7.30 1.15
CA VAL A 18 12.87 -6.02 1.02
C VAL A 18 12.84 -5.29 2.36
N ALA A 19 13.91 -4.57 2.67
CA ALA A 19 13.99 -3.72 3.85
C ALA A 19 13.89 -2.24 3.46
N ASP A 20 13.19 -1.45 4.28
CA ASP A 20 13.25 0.01 4.19
C ASP A 20 14.45 0.58 4.96
N HIS A 21 14.54 1.90 5.00
CA HIS A 21 15.64 2.60 5.69
C HIS A 21 15.61 2.45 7.22
N ASP A 22 14.46 2.13 7.81
CA ASP A 22 14.30 1.86 9.24
C ASP A 22 14.67 0.42 9.62
N GLY A 23 15.01 -0.43 8.65
CA GLY A 23 15.22 -1.87 8.85
C GLY A 23 13.92 -2.67 8.99
N ASN A 24 12.75 -2.09 8.69
CA ASN A 24 11.52 -2.87 8.58
C ASN A 24 11.62 -3.79 7.38
N THR A 25 11.45 -5.10 7.59
CA THR A 25 11.44 -6.09 6.50
C THR A 25 10.01 -6.40 6.07
N TYR A 26 9.79 -6.42 4.76
CA TYR A 26 8.52 -6.71 4.10
C TYR A 26 8.65 -7.94 3.22
N ASN A 27 7.65 -8.81 3.24
CA ASN A 27 7.57 -9.91 2.29
C ASN A 27 7.12 -9.39 0.93
N VAL A 28 7.62 -10.02 -0.12
CA VAL A 28 7.31 -9.67 -1.50
C VAL A 28 6.48 -10.77 -2.14
N VAL A 29 5.52 -10.39 -2.98
CA VAL A 29 4.75 -11.30 -3.81
C VAL A 29 4.80 -10.86 -5.27
N ARG A 30 4.99 -11.82 -6.18
CA ARG A 30 4.92 -11.58 -7.63
C ARG A 30 3.48 -11.73 -8.11
N LEU A 31 2.98 -10.70 -8.77
CA LEU A 31 1.66 -10.65 -9.40
C LEU A 31 1.87 -10.23 -10.86
N GLY A 32 1.93 -11.22 -11.75
CA GLY A 32 2.32 -11.01 -13.14
C GLY A 32 3.77 -10.55 -13.24
N THR A 33 3.99 -9.42 -13.92
CA THR A 33 5.31 -8.81 -14.04
C THR A 33 5.72 -7.98 -12.82
N GLN A 34 4.75 -7.63 -11.97
CA GLN A 34 4.93 -6.72 -10.84
C GLN A 34 5.30 -7.45 -9.56
N LEU A 35 6.22 -6.87 -8.78
CA LEU A 35 6.54 -7.31 -7.43
C LEU A 35 5.89 -6.35 -6.43
N TRP A 36 5.07 -6.86 -5.53
CA TRP A 36 4.31 -6.06 -4.56
C TRP A 36 4.75 -6.37 -3.13
N LEU A 37 4.74 -5.36 -2.26
CA LEU A 37 4.82 -5.61 -0.82
C LEU A 37 3.54 -6.32 -0.34
N LYS A 38 3.72 -7.37 0.46
CA LYS A 38 2.63 -8.11 1.12
C LYS A 38 2.10 -7.41 2.36
N GLN A 39 2.87 -6.51 2.98
CA GLN A 39 2.39 -5.68 4.09
C GLN A 39 2.27 -4.23 3.66
N ASN A 40 1.41 -3.48 4.35
CA ASN A 40 1.38 -2.02 4.23
C ASN A 40 2.71 -1.45 4.72
N LEU A 41 3.19 -0.40 4.06
CA LEU A 41 4.42 0.27 4.43
C LEU A 41 4.32 0.85 5.86
N LYS A 42 5.41 0.74 6.63
CA LYS A 42 5.49 1.16 8.04
C LYS A 42 6.76 1.95 8.36
N THR A 43 7.34 2.55 7.34
CA THR A 43 8.53 3.37 7.43
C THR A 43 8.24 4.71 8.10
N THR A 44 9.24 5.24 8.76
CA THR A 44 9.23 6.53 9.46
C THR A 44 10.31 7.47 8.90
N THR A 45 11.11 6.97 7.96
CA THR A 45 12.10 7.72 7.18
C THR A 45 11.91 7.47 5.69
N PHE A 46 12.27 8.45 4.88
CA PHE A 46 12.35 8.30 3.43
C PHE A 46 13.58 7.47 3.04
N ASN A 47 13.64 7.01 1.79
CA ASN A 47 14.76 6.20 1.29
C ASN A 47 16.10 6.94 1.21
N ASP A 48 16.12 8.26 1.39
CA ASP A 48 17.32 9.08 1.56
C ASP A 48 17.70 9.30 3.04
N GLY A 49 16.97 8.68 3.96
CA GLY A 49 17.18 8.76 5.41
C GLY A 49 16.56 9.97 6.10
N SER A 50 15.91 10.88 5.37
CA SER A 50 15.21 12.00 5.99
C SER A 50 13.95 11.53 6.73
N ALA A 51 13.70 12.10 7.92
CA ALA A 51 12.57 11.69 8.76
C ALA A 51 11.23 12.18 8.20
N ILE A 52 10.18 11.37 8.35
CA ILE A 52 8.79 11.75 8.11
C ILE A 52 8.20 12.23 9.44
N ALA A 53 7.42 13.31 9.45
CA ALA A 53 6.85 13.81 10.69
C ALA A 53 5.74 12.87 11.23
N LEU A 54 5.87 12.41 12.48
CA LEU A 54 4.79 11.74 13.20
C LEU A 54 3.80 12.78 13.71
N VAL A 55 2.56 12.77 13.21
CA VAL A 55 1.56 13.79 13.53
C VAL A 55 0.32 13.15 14.14
N SER A 56 0.18 13.19 15.46
CA SER A 56 -0.91 12.52 16.17
C SER A 56 -2.14 13.40 16.43
N GLY A 57 -1.95 14.70 16.66
CA GLY A 57 -3.06 15.63 16.97
C GLY A 57 -3.93 15.94 15.74
N SER A 58 -5.26 15.85 15.88
CA SER A 58 -6.20 16.07 14.75
C SER A 58 -6.12 17.48 14.17
N THR A 59 -5.98 18.51 15.02
CA THR A 59 -5.79 19.90 14.56
C THR A 59 -4.44 20.12 13.87
N ALA A 60 -3.38 19.43 14.30
CA ALA A 60 -2.10 19.49 13.62
C ALA A 60 -2.20 18.82 12.25
N TRP A 61 -2.85 17.65 12.19
CA TRP A 61 -3.09 16.90 10.96
C TRP A 61 -3.87 17.70 9.92
N SER A 62 -4.97 18.34 10.33
CA SER A 62 -5.84 19.09 9.41
C SER A 62 -5.19 20.34 8.82
N ASN A 63 -4.14 20.85 9.48
CA ASN A 63 -3.35 21.98 9.01
C ASN A 63 -2.09 21.58 8.25
N LEU A 64 -1.82 20.29 8.03
CA LEU A 64 -0.63 19.86 7.32
C LEU A 64 -0.64 20.33 5.87
N THR A 65 0.49 20.91 5.46
CA THR A 65 0.87 21.20 4.07
C THR A 65 2.20 20.55 3.71
N SER A 66 2.67 19.63 4.56
CA SER A 66 3.94 18.92 4.46
C SER A 66 3.77 17.43 4.73
N GLN A 67 4.83 16.67 4.53
CA GLN A 67 4.87 15.21 4.68
C GLN A 67 4.57 14.81 6.13
N GLY A 68 3.65 13.86 6.31
CA GLY A 68 3.28 13.38 7.63
C GLY A 68 2.76 11.95 7.60
N TYR A 69 2.96 11.26 8.71
CA TYR A 69 2.41 9.94 8.96
C TYR A 69 1.83 9.82 10.37
N CYS A 70 0.99 8.81 10.57
CA CYS A 70 0.56 8.38 11.90
C CYS A 70 0.26 6.88 11.92
N TRP A 71 0.23 6.30 13.11
CA TRP A 71 -0.36 4.97 13.32
C TRP A 71 -1.88 5.12 13.48
N TYR A 72 -2.65 4.10 13.08
CA TYR A 72 -4.10 4.14 13.28
C TYR A 72 -4.43 4.38 14.77
N ASN A 73 -5.40 5.26 15.06
CA ASN A 73 -5.74 5.74 16.42
C ASN A 73 -4.56 6.34 17.21
N ASN A 74 -3.46 6.70 16.54
CA ASN A 74 -2.21 7.12 17.18
C ASN A 74 -1.59 6.06 18.12
N ASP A 75 -1.91 4.78 17.90
CA ASP A 75 -1.40 3.68 18.71
C ASP A 75 -0.34 2.88 17.93
N VAL A 76 0.87 2.85 18.46
CA VAL A 76 2.01 2.14 17.86
C VAL A 76 1.80 0.62 17.77
N VAL A 77 0.89 0.04 18.56
CA VAL A 77 0.51 -1.37 18.44
C VAL A 77 0.02 -1.69 17.03
N ASN A 78 -0.62 -0.73 16.36
CA ASN A 78 -1.11 -0.89 14.98
C ASN A 78 0.01 -0.90 13.92
N LYS A 79 1.24 -0.48 14.25
CA LYS A 79 2.38 -0.43 13.31
C LYS A 79 2.60 -1.76 12.60
N ASN A 80 2.62 -2.86 13.36
CA ASN A 80 2.95 -4.18 12.81
C ASN A 80 1.75 -4.90 12.21
N ILE A 81 0.53 -4.45 12.50
CA ILE A 81 -0.71 -5.04 11.99
C ILE A 81 -1.11 -4.35 10.69
N TYR A 82 -1.30 -3.03 10.73
CA TYR A 82 -1.90 -2.27 9.63
C TYR A 82 -0.91 -1.38 8.87
N GLY A 83 0.31 -1.20 9.39
CA GLY A 83 1.27 -0.25 8.85
C GLY A 83 0.95 1.19 9.24
N ALA A 84 1.59 2.15 8.57
CA ALA A 84 1.36 3.58 8.79
C ALA A 84 0.32 4.14 7.82
N LEU A 85 -0.34 5.20 8.27
CA LEU A 85 -1.17 6.06 7.44
C LEU A 85 -0.36 7.29 7.07
N TYR A 86 -0.11 7.49 5.78
CA TYR A 86 0.63 8.63 5.25
C TYR A 86 -0.33 9.61 4.59
N ASN A 87 -0.03 10.90 4.67
CA ASN A 87 -0.67 11.86 3.78
C ASN A 87 -0.08 11.81 2.38
N TRP A 88 -0.77 12.40 1.40
CA TRP A 88 -0.33 12.35 0.01
C TRP A 88 0.93 13.21 -0.22
N TYR A 89 1.19 14.22 0.60
CA TYR A 89 2.46 14.96 0.56
C TYR A 89 3.67 14.04 0.74
N ALA A 90 3.59 13.06 1.65
CA ALA A 90 4.64 12.05 1.83
C ALA A 90 4.75 11.11 0.61
N VAL A 91 3.61 10.70 0.04
CA VAL A 91 3.54 9.85 -1.16
C VAL A 91 4.19 10.53 -2.37
N ASN A 92 3.86 11.80 -2.61
CA ASN A 92 4.31 12.57 -3.78
C ASN A 92 5.81 12.91 -3.77
N THR A 93 6.54 12.57 -2.71
CA THR A 93 8.00 12.74 -2.69
C THR A 93 8.72 11.81 -3.66
N GLY A 94 8.11 10.68 -4.03
CA GLY A 94 8.79 9.60 -4.75
C GLY A 94 9.85 8.85 -3.92
N LYS A 95 9.97 9.16 -2.62
CA LYS A 95 11.02 8.63 -1.73
C LYS A 95 10.51 7.73 -0.63
N LEU A 96 9.20 7.50 -0.58
CA LEU A 96 8.55 6.82 0.53
C LEU A 96 8.86 5.31 0.59
N CYS A 97 9.04 4.67 -0.57
CA CYS A 97 9.30 3.24 -0.67
C CYS A 97 10.80 2.91 -0.59
N PRO A 98 11.17 1.65 -0.25
CA PRO A 98 12.57 1.19 -0.29
C PRO A 98 13.28 1.55 -1.60
N ALA A 99 14.60 1.67 -1.58
CA ALA A 99 15.38 1.98 -2.79
C ALA A 99 15.09 0.95 -3.90
N GLY A 100 14.82 1.44 -5.12
CA GLY A 100 14.43 0.60 -6.26
C GLY A 100 12.97 0.15 -6.25
N TRP A 101 12.13 0.68 -5.35
CA TRP A 101 10.69 0.50 -5.30
C TRP A 101 9.99 1.85 -5.30
N HIS A 102 8.74 1.91 -5.76
CA HIS A 102 7.91 3.11 -5.74
C HIS A 102 6.52 2.85 -5.17
N VAL A 103 5.82 3.93 -4.79
CA VAL A 103 4.40 3.83 -4.40
C VAL A 103 3.60 3.54 -5.66
N ALA A 104 2.78 2.48 -5.63
CA ALA A 104 2.01 2.05 -6.79
C ALA A 104 1.23 3.22 -7.43
N THR A 105 1.39 3.37 -8.74
CA THR A 105 0.62 4.31 -9.53
C THR A 105 -0.81 3.80 -9.73
N ASP A 106 -1.70 4.66 -10.20
CA ASP A 106 -3.03 4.22 -10.63
C ASP A 106 -2.96 3.22 -11.79
N ALA A 107 -1.99 3.35 -12.70
CA ALA A 107 -1.76 2.42 -13.79
C ALA A 107 -1.27 1.05 -13.28
N ASP A 108 -0.40 1.03 -12.27
CA ASP A 108 0.11 -0.22 -11.69
C ASP A 108 -1.03 -1.04 -11.10
N TRP A 109 -1.96 -0.37 -10.40
CA TRP A 109 -3.18 -0.99 -9.90
C TRP A 109 -4.12 -1.45 -11.02
N LEU A 110 -4.24 -0.72 -12.13
CA LEU A 110 -5.02 -1.16 -13.29
C LEU A 110 -4.43 -2.44 -13.90
N VAL A 111 -3.11 -2.53 -14.04
CA VAL A 111 -2.45 -3.75 -14.52
C VAL A 111 -2.77 -4.93 -13.61
N LEU A 112 -2.59 -4.77 -12.30
CA LEU A 112 -2.93 -5.81 -11.32
C LEU A 112 -4.39 -6.26 -11.48
N VAL A 113 -5.33 -5.31 -11.45
CA VAL A 113 -6.77 -5.59 -11.47
C VAL A 113 -7.20 -6.25 -12.78
N GLU A 114 -6.85 -5.66 -13.92
CA GLU A 114 -7.38 -6.09 -15.22
C GLU A 114 -6.66 -7.33 -15.78
N GLN A 115 -5.35 -7.46 -15.53
CA GLN A 115 -4.56 -8.54 -16.13
C GLN A 115 -4.41 -9.76 -15.21
N PHE A 116 -4.49 -9.58 -13.89
CA PHE A 116 -4.19 -10.64 -12.93
C PHE A 116 -5.39 -11.05 -12.09
N LEU A 117 -6.22 -10.10 -11.66
CA LEU A 117 -7.34 -10.41 -10.76
C LEU A 117 -8.62 -10.85 -11.51
N GLY A 118 -8.69 -10.63 -12.83
CA GLY A 118 -9.88 -10.89 -13.65
C GLY A 118 -10.90 -9.76 -13.57
N GLY A 119 -10.43 -8.51 -13.37
CA GLY A 119 -11.25 -7.32 -13.25
C GLY A 119 -11.52 -6.92 -11.81
N ALA A 120 -12.18 -5.76 -11.65
CA ALA A 120 -12.39 -5.14 -10.34
C ALA A 120 -13.18 -6.03 -9.36
N SER A 121 -14.19 -6.76 -9.84
CA SER A 121 -14.90 -7.83 -9.10
C SER A 121 -14.71 -9.12 -9.91
N PRO A 122 -14.26 -10.23 -9.30
CA PRO A 122 -14.10 -10.45 -7.85
C PRO A 122 -12.73 -10.04 -7.29
N GLY A 123 -11.98 -9.18 -7.98
CA GLY A 123 -10.58 -8.91 -7.67
C GLY A 123 -10.28 -8.44 -6.24
N GLY A 124 -11.18 -7.67 -5.62
CA GLY A 124 -11.03 -7.26 -4.22
C GLY A 124 -11.09 -8.43 -3.26
N GLY A 125 -12.00 -9.39 -3.50
CA GLY A 125 -12.09 -10.64 -2.76
C GLY A 125 -10.79 -11.45 -2.83
N LYS A 126 -10.19 -11.53 -4.03
CA LYS A 126 -8.94 -12.28 -4.24
C LYS A 126 -7.72 -11.73 -3.51
N LEU A 127 -7.74 -10.46 -3.12
CA LEU A 127 -6.64 -9.81 -2.40
C LEU A 127 -6.79 -9.84 -0.88
N LYS A 128 -8.02 -9.95 -0.36
CA LYS A 128 -8.30 -9.81 1.09
C LYS A 128 -7.75 -10.99 1.88
N GLU A 129 -7.22 -10.70 3.07
CA GLU A 129 -7.05 -11.71 4.12
C GLU A 129 -8.35 -12.50 4.31
N THR A 130 -8.24 -13.83 4.40
CA THR A 130 -9.38 -14.72 4.61
C THR A 130 -9.84 -14.71 6.07
N LEU A 131 -11.05 -15.22 6.31
CA LEU A 131 -11.66 -15.27 7.65
C LEU A 131 -11.86 -13.86 8.24
N PHE A 132 -11.83 -13.75 9.57
CA PHE A 132 -12.27 -12.56 10.31
C PHE A 132 -11.29 -12.15 11.41
N ALA A 133 -9.99 -12.46 11.24
CA ALA A 133 -8.97 -12.04 12.20
C ALA A 133 -8.93 -10.50 12.29
N HIS A 134 -8.94 -9.82 11.14
CA HIS A 134 -9.01 -8.36 11.07
C HIS A 134 -10.27 -7.85 10.35
N TRP A 135 -10.77 -8.57 9.35
CA TRP A 135 -11.97 -8.16 8.62
C TRP A 135 -13.25 -8.43 9.41
N THR A 136 -14.14 -7.45 9.42
CA THR A 136 -15.51 -7.63 9.92
C THR A 136 -16.31 -8.50 8.96
N SER A 137 -17.21 -9.34 9.50
CA SER A 137 -18.18 -10.10 8.70
C SER A 137 -19.04 -9.17 7.84
N PRO A 138 -19.30 -9.48 6.55
CA PRO A 138 -19.19 -10.81 5.94
C PRO A 138 -17.84 -11.14 5.28
N ASN A 139 -16.89 -10.20 5.19
CA ASN A 139 -15.66 -10.33 4.39
C ASN A 139 -15.92 -10.93 2.98
N THR A 140 -16.90 -10.39 2.27
CA THR A 140 -17.47 -10.94 1.02
C THR A 140 -16.40 -11.32 0.00
N GLY A 141 -16.43 -12.58 -0.45
CA GLY A 141 -15.56 -13.07 -1.52
C GLY A 141 -14.08 -13.19 -1.18
N ALA A 142 -13.68 -13.07 0.09
CA ALA A 142 -12.28 -13.16 0.49
C ALA A 142 -11.68 -14.55 0.24
N THR A 143 -10.64 -14.63 -0.60
CA THR A 143 -9.93 -15.88 -0.89
C THR A 143 -8.42 -15.81 -0.68
N ASP A 144 -7.83 -14.61 -0.62
CA ASP A 144 -6.37 -14.38 -0.61
C ASP A 144 -5.61 -15.26 -1.62
N GLU A 145 -6.19 -15.50 -2.80
CA GLU A 145 -5.71 -16.45 -3.82
C GLU A 145 -4.25 -16.18 -4.24
N TYR A 146 -3.85 -14.91 -4.17
CA TYR A 146 -2.51 -14.46 -4.55
C TYR A 146 -1.62 -14.12 -3.36
N HIS A 147 -2.00 -14.46 -2.13
CA HIS A 147 -1.22 -14.22 -0.91
C HIS A 147 -0.83 -12.75 -0.69
N PHE A 148 -1.62 -11.82 -1.24
CA PHE A 148 -1.44 -10.38 -1.09
C PHE A 148 -1.80 -9.90 0.32
N THR A 149 -2.74 -10.61 0.96
CA THR A 149 -3.20 -10.44 2.34
C THR A 149 -3.51 -8.98 2.65
N ALA A 150 -4.44 -8.39 1.91
CA ALA A 150 -4.91 -7.04 2.16
C ALA A 150 -5.68 -6.96 3.49
N LEU A 151 -5.33 -5.98 4.32
CA LEU A 151 -5.90 -5.79 5.65
C LEU A 151 -6.76 -4.52 5.73
N PRO A 152 -7.80 -4.51 6.59
CA PRO A 152 -8.71 -3.38 6.74
C PRO A 152 -8.15 -2.33 7.70
N GLY A 153 -7.07 -1.66 7.30
CA GLY A 153 -6.36 -0.69 8.13
C GLY A 153 -7.10 0.63 8.38
N GLY A 154 -8.28 0.82 7.80
CA GLY A 154 -9.02 2.08 7.86
C GLY A 154 -8.25 3.23 7.21
N TRP A 155 -8.61 4.46 7.58
CA TRP A 155 -7.95 5.68 7.11
C TRP A 155 -8.15 6.82 8.11
N ARG A 156 -7.48 7.94 7.86
CA ARG A 156 -7.61 9.18 8.61
C ARG A 156 -8.12 10.30 7.72
N THR A 157 -9.14 11.03 8.17
CA THR A 157 -9.71 12.14 7.42
C THR A 157 -8.79 13.35 7.38
N ASP A 158 -9.07 14.28 6.47
CA ASP A 158 -8.46 15.62 6.46
C ASP A 158 -8.76 16.41 7.75
N ALA A 159 -9.89 16.16 8.42
CA ALA A 159 -10.18 16.68 9.75
C ALA A 159 -9.37 16.00 10.89
N GLY A 160 -8.59 14.96 10.56
CA GLY A 160 -7.74 14.23 11.50
C GLY A 160 -8.43 13.11 12.27
N THR A 161 -9.65 12.72 11.91
CA THR A 161 -10.43 11.64 12.55
C THR A 161 -10.10 10.28 11.92
N PHE A 162 -9.98 9.23 12.72
CA PHE A 162 -9.78 7.85 12.23
C PHE A 162 -11.11 7.17 11.95
N GLN A 163 -11.19 6.42 10.84
CA GLN A 163 -12.42 5.76 10.44
C GLN A 163 -12.17 4.35 9.84
N PHE A 164 -13.15 3.48 10.06
CA PHE A 164 -13.35 2.23 9.31
C PHE A 164 -12.25 1.15 9.39
N ILE A 165 -11.42 1.15 10.44
CA ILE A 165 -10.62 -0.05 10.77
C ILE A 165 -11.54 -1.28 10.88
N GLY A 166 -11.09 -2.41 10.35
CA GLY A 166 -11.88 -3.64 10.29
C GLY A 166 -12.90 -3.69 9.15
N ASN A 167 -13.25 -2.56 8.53
CA ASN A 167 -14.25 -2.50 7.46
C ASN A 167 -13.67 -2.16 6.08
N TYR A 168 -12.59 -1.37 6.03
CA TYR A 168 -12.01 -0.89 4.77
C TYR A 168 -10.48 -0.94 4.80
N GLY A 169 -9.89 -1.34 3.68
CA GLY A 169 -8.48 -1.11 3.38
C GLY A 169 -8.38 0.01 2.34
N TYR A 170 -7.69 1.09 2.67
CA TYR A 170 -7.47 2.23 1.77
C TYR A 170 -5.98 2.39 1.46
N TRP A 171 -5.67 2.56 0.18
CA TRP A 171 -4.31 2.79 -0.30
C TRP A 171 -4.23 4.02 -1.18
N TRP A 172 -3.23 4.85 -0.91
CA TRP A 172 -2.83 5.88 -1.85
C TRP A 172 -2.23 5.27 -3.12
N THR A 173 -2.43 5.97 -4.24
CA THR A 173 -1.55 5.84 -5.39
C THR A 173 -0.64 7.06 -5.49
N SER A 174 0.48 6.94 -6.20
CA SER A 174 1.35 8.09 -6.52
C SER A 174 0.81 8.98 -7.65
N THR A 175 -0.33 8.63 -8.26
CA THR A 175 -0.92 9.40 -9.37
C THR A 175 -1.80 10.54 -8.87
N SER A 176 -1.38 11.78 -9.13
CA SER A 176 -2.12 13.00 -8.78
C SER A 176 -3.42 13.16 -9.56
N PHE A 177 -4.39 13.84 -8.98
CA PHE A 177 -5.63 14.31 -9.61
C PHE A 177 -6.03 15.67 -9.01
N SER A 178 -5.28 16.73 -9.32
CA SER A 178 -5.34 18.03 -8.63
C SER A 178 -6.77 18.56 -8.43
N PRO A 179 -7.14 18.99 -7.20
CA PRO A 179 -6.32 19.13 -5.98
C PRO A 179 -6.23 17.86 -5.11
N ASN A 180 -6.60 16.70 -5.66
CA ASN A 180 -6.66 15.41 -4.98
C ASN A 180 -5.62 14.43 -5.55
N ALA A 181 -5.72 13.16 -5.16
CA ALA A 181 -4.99 12.06 -5.78
C ALA A 181 -5.86 10.82 -5.95
N TRP A 182 -5.45 9.92 -6.85
CA TRP A 182 -6.08 8.62 -6.99
C TRP A 182 -5.78 7.73 -5.77
N SER A 183 -6.79 7.01 -5.31
CA SER A 183 -6.71 6.00 -4.27
C SER A 183 -7.45 4.74 -4.66
N ARG A 184 -7.09 3.63 -4.02
CA ARG A 184 -7.75 2.34 -4.12
C ARG A 184 -8.32 1.94 -2.77
N HIS A 185 -9.44 1.25 -2.79
CA HIS A 185 -9.95 0.63 -1.58
C HIS A 185 -10.69 -0.68 -1.85
N ILE A 186 -10.76 -1.49 -0.80
CA ILE A 186 -11.59 -2.69 -0.73
C ILE A 186 -12.38 -2.64 0.58
N GLN A 187 -13.56 -3.23 0.59
CA GLN A 187 -14.49 -3.15 1.70
C GLN A 187 -14.96 -4.55 2.13
N TYR A 188 -15.40 -4.65 3.38
CA TYR A 188 -15.77 -5.91 4.02
C TYR A 188 -17.00 -6.58 3.38
N ASP A 189 -17.91 -5.83 2.79
CA ASP A 189 -19.17 -6.31 2.22
C ASP A 189 -19.16 -6.45 0.69
N SER A 190 -18.01 -6.24 0.05
CA SER A 190 -17.83 -6.38 -1.41
C SER A 190 -16.57 -7.16 -1.75
N ASP A 191 -16.56 -7.80 -2.91
CA ASP A 191 -15.41 -8.44 -3.52
C ASP A 191 -14.71 -7.54 -4.56
N ARG A 192 -15.05 -6.24 -4.60
CA ARG A 192 -14.55 -5.30 -5.60
C ARG A 192 -13.31 -4.53 -5.14
N VAL A 193 -12.36 -4.29 -6.05
CA VAL A 193 -11.37 -3.19 -5.93
C VAL A 193 -11.98 -1.90 -6.46
N PHE A 194 -12.14 -0.92 -5.59
CA PHE A 194 -12.66 0.39 -5.93
C PHE A 194 -11.52 1.36 -6.27
N ARG A 195 -11.86 2.35 -7.09
CA ARG A 195 -10.97 3.42 -7.55
C ARG A 195 -11.65 4.76 -7.26
N SER A 196 -10.93 5.69 -6.65
CA SER A 196 -11.49 6.99 -6.21
C SER A 196 -10.47 8.11 -6.43
N ASN A 197 -10.94 9.33 -6.70
CA ASN A 197 -10.12 10.53 -6.93
C ASN A 197 -10.64 11.78 -6.19
N ASP A 198 -11.55 11.58 -5.25
CA ASP A 198 -12.23 12.61 -4.48
C ASP A 198 -11.51 12.91 -3.14
N LYS A 199 -10.33 12.31 -2.91
CA LYS A 199 -9.65 12.34 -1.62
C LYS A 199 -8.64 13.46 -1.55
N ASN A 200 -8.84 14.35 -0.57
CA ASN A 200 -7.93 15.44 -0.28
C ASN A 200 -6.54 14.89 0.09
N GLU A 201 -5.48 15.57 -0.34
CA GLU A 201 -4.08 15.19 -0.09
C GLU A 201 -3.72 15.02 1.39
N LYS A 202 -4.50 15.61 2.31
CA LYS A 202 -4.32 15.47 3.77
C LYS A 202 -4.85 14.16 4.34
N TYR A 203 -5.60 13.36 3.59
CA TYR A 203 -6.11 12.09 4.11
C TYR A 203 -4.94 11.16 4.45
N GLY A 204 -5.02 10.45 5.56
CA GLY A 204 -4.05 9.43 5.94
C GLY A 204 -4.47 8.07 5.43
N MET A 205 -3.74 7.48 4.49
CA MET A 205 -4.03 6.14 3.96
C MET A 205 -2.79 5.26 3.98
N SER A 206 -3.01 3.95 3.89
CA SER A 206 -1.92 2.99 3.77
C SER A 206 -1.22 3.14 2.42
N VAL A 207 -0.02 2.58 2.31
CA VAL A 207 0.76 2.54 1.06
C VAL A 207 1.22 1.12 0.80
N ARG A 208 1.15 0.70 -0.46
CA ARG A 208 1.76 -0.52 -0.98
C ARG A 208 2.80 -0.12 -2.00
N CYS A 209 4.04 -0.55 -1.77
CA CYS A 209 5.13 -0.34 -2.71
C CYS A 209 5.17 -1.47 -3.73
N ILE A 210 5.62 -1.14 -4.92
CA ILE A 210 5.79 -2.03 -6.06
C ILE A 210 7.19 -1.83 -6.65
N ARG A 211 7.69 -2.86 -7.33
CA ARG A 211 8.80 -2.79 -8.27
C ARG A 211 8.38 -3.52 -9.54
N ASP A 212 8.49 -2.85 -10.68
CA ASP A 212 8.14 -3.36 -12.01
C ASP A 212 9.27 -3.16 -13.04
#